data_AF-A0A3C1CGB5-F1
#
_entry.id   AF-A0A3C1CGB5-F1
#
_cell.length_a   1.000
_cell.length_b   1.000
_cell.length_c   1.000
_cell.angle_alpha   90.00
_cell.angle_beta   90.00
_cell.angle_gamma   90.00
#
_symmetry.space_group_name_H-M   'P 1'
#
loop_
_entity.id
_entity.type
_entity.pdbx_description
1 polymer ?
#
loop_
_entity_poly.entity_id
_entity_poly.type
_entity_poly.pdbx_seq_one_letter_code
_entity_poly.pdbx_strand_id
1 'polypeptide(L)'
;MRLTVQTFLTLDGVMQAPGGPEEDPSDGFAHGGWQAPFRGPESSEFVTEFNSHASAFLLGRKTFDIFRGYWPDQTDPANAIARAINSLPKYV
;
A
#
# COMPACT_ATOMS: atom_id res chain seq x y z
N MET A 1 21.39 8.08 1.54
CA MET A 1 19.91 8.00 1.64
C MET A 1 19.36 7.80 0.24
N ARG A 2 18.49 6.80 0.02
CA ARG A 2 17.95 6.44 -1.29
C ARG A 2 16.43 6.56 -1.23
N LEU A 3 15.84 7.32 -2.16
CA LEU A 3 14.40 7.32 -2.37
C LEU A 3 14.08 6.19 -3.34
N THR A 4 13.17 5.29 -2.94
CA THR A 4 12.73 4.17 -3.76
C THR A 4 11.21 4.19 -3.83
N VAL A 5 10.66 3.86 -5.00
CA VAL A 5 9.22 3.79 -5.23
C VAL A 5 8.82 2.34 -5.37
N GLN A 6 7.78 1.94 -4.64
CA GLN A 6 7.06 0.70 -4.83
C GLN A 6 5.62 1.05 -5.20
N THR A 7 5.10 0.45 -6.26
CA THR A 7 3.72 0.67 -6.71
C THR A 7 3.14 -0.60 -7.33
N PHE A 8 1.82 -0.74 -7.26
CA PHE A 8 1.07 -1.66 -8.11
C PHE A 8 0.58 -0.86 -9.32
N LEU A 9 0.80 -1.41 -10.52
CA LEU A 9 0.51 -0.74 -11.78
C LEU A 9 -0.13 -1.73 -12.75
N THR A 10 -1.29 -1.38 -13.29
CA THR A 10 -1.89 -2.14 -14.40
C THR A 10 -1.12 -1.90 -15.71
N LEU A 11 -1.32 -2.76 -16.71
CA LEU A 11 -0.64 -2.66 -18.00
C LEU A 11 -0.91 -1.33 -18.72
N ASP A 12 -2.11 -0.78 -18.55
CA ASP A 12 -2.56 0.49 -19.11
C ASP A 12 -2.28 1.71 -18.21
N GLY A 13 -1.54 1.52 -17.10
CA GLY A 13 -0.97 2.62 -16.32
C GLY A 13 -1.78 3.07 -15.10
N VAL A 14 -2.70 2.26 -14.60
CA VAL A 14 -3.55 2.58 -13.43
C VAL A 14 -2.91 2.12 -12.12
N MET A 15 -2.86 3.02 -11.14
CA MET A 15 -2.42 2.74 -9.76
C MET A 15 -3.54 2.89 -8.72
N GLN A 16 -4.71 3.43 -9.13
CA GLN A 16 -5.82 3.75 -8.23
C GLN A 16 -6.51 2.49 -7.70
N ALA A 17 -6.84 2.50 -6.41
CA ALA A 17 -7.61 1.46 -5.71
C ALA A 17 -7.18 -0.01 -6.00
N PRO A 18 -5.90 -0.38 -5.83
CA PRO A 18 -5.45 -1.75 -6.09
C PRO A 18 -6.02 -2.77 -5.09
N GLY A 19 -6.14 -2.40 -3.82
CA GLY A 19 -6.46 -3.29 -2.72
C GLY A 19 -7.95 -3.60 -2.57
N GLY A 20 -8.77 -2.58 -2.33
CA GLY A 20 -10.20 -2.73 -2.01
C GLY A 20 -11.14 -2.12 -3.05
N PRO A 21 -12.35 -2.68 -3.27
CA PRO A 21 -13.35 -2.11 -4.17
C PRO A 21 -13.67 -0.62 -3.90
N GLU A 22 -13.68 -0.24 -2.62
CA GLU A 22 -13.99 1.12 -2.16
C GLU A 22 -12.75 1.89 -1.66
N GLU A 23 -11.54 1.44 -1.99
CA GLU A 23 -10.29 2.05 -1.49
C GLU A 23 -10.12 3.50 -1.96
N ASP A 24 -10.43 3.77 -3.23
CA ASP A 24 -10.43 5.12 -3.80
C ASP A 24 -11.43 5.22 -4.98
N PRO A 25 -12.70 5.56 -4.71
CA PRO A 25 -13.73 5.72 -5.73
C PRO A 25 -13.70 7.11 -6.42
N SER A 26 -12.64 7.90 -6.20
CA SER A 26 -12.55 9.26 -6.74
C SER A 26 -12.72 9.29 -8.26
N ASP A 27 -13.31 10.38 -8.75
CA ASP A 27 -13.58 10.62 -10.17
C ASP A 27 -14.42 9.53 -10.85
N GLY A 28 -15.18 8.76 -10.06
CA GLY A 28 -16.05 7.69 -10.55
C GLY A 28 -15.29 6.43 -10.96
N PHE A 29 -14.10 6.20 -10.41
CA PHE A 29 -13.31 5.01 -10.71
C PHE A 29 -14.03 3.73 -10.28
N ALA A 30 -14.39 2.89 -11.26
CA ALA A 30 -15.26 1.72 -11.07
C ALA A 30 -14.51 0.39 -10.92
N HIS A 31 -13.17 0.41 -10.92
CA HIS A 31 -12.34 -0.80 -10.98
C HIS A 31 -11.53 -1.02 -9.69
N GLY A 32 -12.03 -0.59 -8.54
CA GLY A 32 -11.36 -0.82 -7.26
C GLY A 32 -11.18 -2.31 -6.94
N GLY A 33 -10.13 -2.64 -6.19
CA GLY A 33 -9.80 -4.00 -5.78
C GLY A 33 -9.23 -4.87 -6.91
N TRP A 34 -8.79 -4.26 -8.01
CA TRP A 34 -8.32 -4.97 -9.19
C TRP A 34 -7.12 -5.89 -8.93
N GLN A 35 -6.37 -5.71 -7.84
CA GLN A 35 -5.24 -6.58 -7.49
C GLN A 35 -5.70 -7.96 -6.99
N ALA A 36 -6.91 -8.08 -6.41
CA ALA A 36 -7.35 -9.28 -5.71
C ALA A 36 -7.21 -10.60 -6.53
N PRO A 37 -7.54 -10.63 -7.84
CA PRO A 37 -7.36 -11.82 -8.67
C PRO A 37 -5.89 -12.18 -8.97
N PHE A 38 -4.94 -11.27 -8.76
CA PHE A 38 -3.53 -11.41 -9.12
C PHE A 38 -2.59 -11.55 -7.92
N ARG A 39 -3.13 -11.60 -6.70
CA ARG A 39 -2.30 -11.74 -5.49
C ARG A 39 -1.73 -13.16 -5.40
N GLY A 40 -0.41 -13.25 -5.28
CA GLY A 40 0.32 -14.51 -5.11
C GLY A 40 1.42 -14.42 -4.03
N PRO A 41 2.01 -15.56 -3.63
CA PRO A 41 3.08 -15.62 -2.62
C PRO A 41 4.26 -14.71 -2.95
N GLU A 42 4.75 -14.77 -4.20
CA GLU A 42 5.89 -13.96 -4.65
C GLU A 42 5.65 -12.45 -4.50
N SER A 43 4.45 -11.98 -4.85
CA SER A 43 4.09 -10.56 -4.68
C SER A 43 4.06 -10.14 -3.21
N SER A 44 3.63 -11.03 -2.31
CA SER A 44 3.56 -10.75 -0.88
C SER A 44 4.95 -10.75 -0.23
N GLU A 45 5.81 -11.67 -0.66
CA GLU A 45 7.21 -11.75 -0.24
C GLU A 45 7.97 -10.49 -0.67
N PHE A 46 7.85 -10.08 -1.93
CA PHE A 46 8.48 -8.86 -2.44
C PHE A 46 8.04 -7.61 -1.67
N VAL A 47 6.72 -7.44 -1.43
CA VAL A 47 6.20 -6.30 -0.66
C VAL A 47 6.77 -6.30 0.75
N THR A 48 6.83 -7.47 1.39
CA THR A 48 7.35 -7.61 2.75
C THR A 48 8.85 -7.27 2.82
N GLU A 49 9.65 -7.83 1.93
CA GLU A 49 11.08 -7.56 1.82
C GLU A 49 11.33 -6.07 1.57
N PHE A 50 10.64 -5.47 0.60
CA PHE A 50 10.80 -4.06 0.28
C PHE A 50 10.47 -3.15 1.47
N ASN A 51 9.36 -3.41 2.17
CA ASN A 51 8.97 -2.64 3.35
C ASN A 51 9.94 -2.84 4.53
N SER A 52 10.62 -3.99 4.61
CA SER A 52 11.63 -4.25 5.66
C SER A 52 12.87 -3.34 5.55
N HIS A 53 13.13 -2.81 4.35
CA HIS A 53 14.25 -1.88 4.10
C HIS A 53 13.88 -0.42 4.32
N ALA A 54 12.60 -0.09 4.55
CA ALA A 54 12.16 1.27 4.75
C ALA A 54 12.57 1.78 6.14
N SER A 55 13.05 3.02 6.20
CA SER A 55 13.26 3.75 7.46
C SER A 55 12.22 4.86 7.69
N ALA A 56 11.48 5.24 6.65
CA ALA A 56 10.37 6.18 6.67
C ALA A 56 9.53 6.03 5.39
N PHE A 57 8.30 6.55 5.42
CA PHE A 57 7.40 6.60 4.25
C PHE A 57 7.17 8.04 3.81
N LEU A 58 7.27 8.30 2.51
CA LEU A 58 6.81 9.53 1.88
C LEU A 58 5.50 9.23 1.16
N LEU A 59 4.41 9.86 1.57
CA LEU A 59 3.06 9.56 1.07
C LEU A 59 2.39 10.85 0.60
N GLY A 60 1.70 10.78 -0.54
CA GLY A 60 0.76 11.84 -0.92
C GLY A 60 -0.40 11.91 0.08
N ARG A 61 -1.08 13.06 0.15
CA ARG A 61 -2.15 13.30 1.14
C ARG A 61 -3.22 12.21 1.12
N LYS A 62 -3.70 11.85 -0.07
CA LYS A 62 -4.74 10.83 -0.27
C LYS A 62 -4.30 9.44 0.23
N THR A 63 -3.12 8.97 -0.19
CA THR A 63 -2.59 7.66 0.24
C THR A 63 -2.43 7.62 1.76
N PHE A 64 -1.98 8.71 2.38
CA PHE A 64 -1.92 8.79 3.84
C PHE A 64 -3.30 8.66 4.49
N ASP A 65 -4.34 9.31 3.94
CA ASP A 65 -5.70 9.24 4.47
C ASP A 65 -6.31 7.84 4.35
N ILE A 66 -6.07 7.14 3.23
CA ILE A 66 -6.44 5.72 3.05
C ILE A 66 -5.69 4.86 4.07
N PHE A 67 -4.37 5.04 4.17
CA PHE A 67 -3.53 4.19 5.01
C PHE A 67 -3.87 4.34 6.50
N ARG A 68 -4.08 5.57 6.98
CA ARG A 68 -4.45 5.80 8.39
C ARG A 68 -5.84 5.26 8.74
N GLY A 69 -6.71 5.05 7.75
CA GLY A 69 -8.04 4.46 7.95
C GLY A 69 -8.04 2.93 7.98
N TYR A 70 -6.96 2.27 7.56
CA TYR A 70 -6.89 0.81 7.44
C TYR A 70 -5.78 0.17 8.30
N TRP A 71 -4.56 0.69 8.23
CA TRP A 71 -3.38 0.05 8.81
C TRP A 71 -3.34 0.02 10.34
N PRO A 72 -3.84 1.03 11.08
CA PRO A 72 -3.86 0.97 12.55
C PRO A 72 -4.63 -0.23 13.11
N ASP A 73 -5.63 -0.73 12.38
CA ASP A 73 -6.45 -1.86 12.80
C ASP A 73 -5.80 -3.23 12.49
N GLN A 74 -4.73 -3.25 11.70
CA GLN A 74 -3.96 -4.45 11.39
C GLN A 74 -2.98 -4.75 12.54
N THR A 75 -3.50 -5.40 13.58
CA THR A 75 -2.81 -5.57 14.88
C THR A 75 -2.02 -6.86 15.02
N ASP A 76 -2.09 -7.78 14.04
CA ASP A 76 -1.33 -9.03 14.07
C ASP A 76 0.17 -8.74 14.23
N PRO A 77 0.80 -9.14 15.35
CA PRO A 77 2.22 -8.94 15.57
C PRO A 77 3.08 -9.59 14.50
N ALA A 78 2.61 -10.62 13.78
CA ALA A 78 3.35 -11.26 12.70
C ALA A 78 3.32 -10.46 11.38
N ASN A 79 2.41 -9.49 11.24
CA ASN A 79 2.29 -8.68 10.03
C ASN A 79 3.39 -7.62 9.95
N ALA A 80 4.51 -7.98 9.32
CA ALA A 80 5.67 -7.11 9.18
C ALA A 80 5.36 -5.79 8.46
N ILE A 81 4.45 -5.80 7.48
CA ILE A 81 4.04 -4.61 6.73
C ILE A 81 3.27 -3.65 7.64
N ALA A 82 2.30 -4.16 8.40
CA ALA A 82 1.55 -3.36 9.35
C ALA A 82 2.46 -2.76 10.42
N ARG A 83 3.41 -3.54 10.97
CA ARG A 83 4.41 -3.01 11.91
C ARG A 83 5.22 -1.86 11.31
N ALA A 84 5.73 -2.02 10.08
CA ALA A 84 6.51 -0.97 9.41
C ALA A 84 5.66 0.28 9.19
N ILE A 85 4.49 0.14 8.55
CA ILE A 85 3.60 1.27 8.26
C ILE A 85 3.14 1.95 9.55
N ASN A 86 2.82 1.23 10.61
CA ASN A 86 2.32 1.84 11.85
C ASN A 86 3.43 2.52 12.67
N SER A 87 4.64 1.98 12.70
CA SER A 87 5.71 2.48 13.58
C SER A 87 6.68 3.50 12.95
N LEU A 88 6.89 3.45 11.63
CA LEU A 88 7.89 4.29 10.98
C LEU A 88 7.38 5.73 10.74
N PRO A 89 8.30 6.73 10.71
CA PRO A 89 7.97 8.10 10.37
C PRO A 89 7.27 8.22 9.01
N LYS A 90 6.31 9.14 8.92
CA LYS A 90 5.56 9.44 7.70
C LYS A 90 5.73 10.92 7.36
N TYR A 91 6.18 11.18 6.14
CA TYR A 91 6.26 12.52 5.56
C TYR A 91 5.14 12.66 4.54
N VAL A 92 4.44 13.79 4.58
CA VAL A 92 3.31 14.10 3.69
C VAL A 92 3.39 15.54 3.22
#